data_AF-B4QL05-F1
#
_entry.id   AF-B4QL05-F1
#
_cell.length_a   1.000
_cell.length_b   1.000
_cell.length_c   1.000
_cell.angle_alpha   90.00
_cell.angle_beta   90.00
_cell.angle_gamma   90.00
#
_symmetry.space_group_name_H-M   'P 1'
#
loop_
_entity.id
_entity.type
_entity.pdbx_description
1 polymer ?
#
loop_
_entity_poly.entity_id
_entity_poly.type
_entity_poly.pdbx_seq_one_letter_code
_entity_poly.pdbx_strand_id
1 'polypeptide(L)'
;MFKDFGRRLQRDIKRSVDTRLRISENLSEGRIKPKPIDVQVITHHMQRYAVWFGGSMLASTPEFYQVCHTKAAYEEYGPSICRHNPVFGTMT
;
A
#
# COMPACT_ATOMS: atom_id res chain seq x y z
N MET A 1 12.78 8.26 -11.33
CA MET A 1 11.35 8.21 -11.71
C MET A 1 11.06 9.42 -12.59
N PHE A 2 10.01 9.36 -13.43
CA PHE A 2 9.63 10.48 -14.29
C PHE A 2 9.24 11.70 -13.46
N LYS A 3 9.76 12.87 -13.86
CA LYS A 3 9.42 14.16 -13.24
C LYS A 3 7.90 14.38 -13.32
N ASP A 4 7.33 14.92 -12.25
CA ASP A 4 5.89 15.25 -12.13
C ASP A 4 4.90 14.07 -12.25
N PHE A 5 5.37 12.82 -12.30
CA PHE A 5 4.50 11.64 -12.42
C PHE A 5 3.48 11.55 -11.28
N GLY A 6 3.93 11.66 -10.03
CA GLY A 6 3.04 11.60 -8.85
C GLY A 6 1.99 12.71 -8.86
N ARG A 7 2.39 13.93 -9.21
CA ARG A 7 1.48 15.09 -9.33
C ARG A 7 0.42 14.86 -10.41
N ARG A 8 0.82 14.36 -11.59
CA ARG A 8 -0.11 14.05 -12.69
C ARG A 8 -1.11 12.97 -12.28
N LEU A 9 -0.62 11.89 -11.66
CA LEU A 9 -1.45 10.77 -11.22
C LEU A 9 -2.49 11.22 -10.18
N GLN A 10 -2.06 11.97 -9.16
CA GLN A 10 -2.96 12.48 -8.12
C GLN A 10 -4.06 13.37 -8.70
N ARG A 11 -3.69 14.30 -9.58
CA ARG A 11 -4.64 15.20 -10.26
C ARG A 11 -5.67 14.42 -11.06
N ASP A 12 -5.24 13.46 -11.86
CA ASP A 12 -6.12 12.74 -12.77
C ASP A 12 -7.07 11.81 -12.01
N ILE A 13 -6.60 11.16 -10.92
CA ILE A 13 -7.46 10.38 -10.02
C ILE A 13 -8.45 11.28 -9.29
N LYS A 14 -7.99 12.42 -8.74
CA LYS A 14 -8.86 13.37 -8.03
C LYS A 14 -9.98 13.88 -8.92
N ARG A 15 -9.69 14.23 -10.17
CA ARG A 15 -10.69 14.63 -11.17
C ARG A 15 -11.76 13.55 -11.40
N SER A 16 -11.35 12.30 -11.55
CA SER A 16 -12.28 11.18 -11.73
C SER A 16 -13.18 10.97 -10.51
N VAL A 17 -12.59 11.03 -9.32
CA VAL A 17 -13.31 10.88 -8.04
C VAL A 17 -14.31 12.03 -7.84
N ASP A 18 -13.89 13.28 -8.03
CA ASP A 18 -14.75 14.46 -7.87
C ASP A 18 -15.89 14.47 -8.90
N THR A 19 -15.62 14.05 -10.13
CA THR A 19 -16.66 13.89 -11.16
C THR A 19 -17.72 12.89 -10.72
N ARG A 20 -17.31 11.75 -10.16
CA ARG A 20 -18.25 10.74 -9.66
C ARG A 20 -19.06 11.25 -8.47
N LEU A 21 -18.42 11.94 -7.51
CA LEU A 21 -19.12 12.50 -6.36
C LEU A 21 -20.18 13.53 -6.79
N ARG A 22 -19.86 14.38 -7.77
CA ARG A 22 -20.81 15.35 -8.34
C ARG A 22 -22.01 14.66 -9.01
N ILE A 23 -21.78 13.57 -9.75
CA ILE A 23 -22.88 12.80 -10.37
C ILE A 23 -23.80 12.23 -9.28
N SER A 24 -23.22 11.64 -8.22
CA SER A 24 -24.00 11.10 -7.10
C SER A 24 -24.82 12.15 -6.36
N GLU A 25 -24.26 13.34 -6.13
CA GLU A 25 -24.98 14.47 -5.52
C GLU A 25 -26.13 14.94 -6.40
N ASN A 26 -25.89 15.10 -7.71
CA ASN A 26 -26.90 15.52 -8.67
C ASN A 26 -28.06 14.52 -8.79
N LEU A 27 -27.77 13.22 -8.86
CA LEU A 27 -28.78 12.15 -8.91
C LEU A 27 -29.61 12.08 -7.62
N SER A 28 -29.06 12.55 -6.51
CA SER A 28 -29.75 12.58 -5.22
C SER A 28 -30.52 13.89 -5.01
N GLU A 29 -30.61 14.78 -6.01
CA GLU A 29 -31.20 16.12 -5.89
C GLU A 29 -30.62 16.92 -4.70
N GLY A 30 -29.34 16.70 -4.37
CA GLY A 30 -28.69 17.33 -3.22
C GLY A 30 -29.09 16.78 -1.84
N ARG A 31 -29.93 15.73 -1.77
CA ARG A 31 -30.30 15.06 -0.50
C ARG A 31 -29.12 14.31 0.12
N ILE A 32 -28.20 13.86 -0.72
CA ILE A 32 -26.97 13.18 -0.31
C ILE A 32 -25.80 14.07 -0.71
N LYS A 33 -25.03 14.52 0.27
CA LYS A 33 -23.76 15.22 0.08
C LYS A 33 -22.61 14.30 0.46
N PRO A 34 -21.94 13.67 -0.52
CA PRO A 34 -20.83 12.77 -0.24
C PRO A 34 -19.68 13.53 0.42
N LYS A 35 -19.04 12.92 1.42
CA LYS A 35 -17.79 13.46 1.99
C LYS A 35 -16.73 13.52 0.87
N PRO A 36 -16.02 14.65 0.69
CA PRO A 36 -14.91 14.73 -0.24
C PRO A 36 -13.87 13.65 0.05
N ILE A 37 -13.47 12.92 -0.99
CA ILE A 37 -12.43 11.90 -0.90
C ILE A 37 -11.07 12.58 -1.06
N ASP A 38 -10.20 12.39 -0.07
CA ASP A 38 -8.80 12.81 -0.16
C ASP A 38 -8.01 11.82 -1.02
N VAL A 39 -7.20 12.35 -1.94
CA VAL A 39 -6.39 11.56 -2.87
C VAL A 39 -4.95 12.01 -2.72
N GLN A 40 -4.10 11.10 -2.26
CA GLN A 40 -2.68 11.35 -2.05
C GLN A 40 -1.84 10.34 -2.84
N VAL A 41 -0.88 10.85 -3.63
CA VAL A 41 0.13 10.02 -4.29
C VAL A 41 1.48 10.33 -3.67
N ILE A 42 2.07 9.34 -2.99
CA ILE A 42 3.31 9.52 -2.24
C ILE A 42 4.53 9.36 -3.15
N THR A 43 5.38 10.38 -3.17
CA THR A 43 6.69 10.33 -3.82
C THR A 43 7.82 10.48 -2.81
N HIS A 44 8.86 9.65 -2.93
CA HIS A 44 10.00 9.64 -2.00
C HIS A 44 11.30 9.30 -2.73
N HIS A 45 12.46 9.59 -2.12
CA HIS A 45 13.76 9.46 -2.79
C HIS A 45 14.16 8.01 -3.10
N MET A 46 13.72 7.03 -2.29
CA MET A 46 14.05 5.61 -2.45
C MET A 46 13.18 4.86 -3.46
N GLN A 47 12.33 5.56 -4.23
CA GLN A 47 11.41 4.95 -5.20
C GLN A 47 12.05 3.97 -6.19
N ARG A 48 13.29 4.24 -6.62
CA ARG A 48 14.00 3.38 -7.59
C ARG A 48 14.26 1.98 -7.04
N TYR A 49 14.49 1.88 -5.73
CA TYR A 49 14.84 0.64 -5.04
C TYR A 49 13.88 0.37 -3.88
N ALA A 50 12.64 0.87 -3.95
CA ALA A 50 11.70 0.89 -2.82
C ALA A 50 11.48 -0.50 -2.22
N VAL A 51 11.40 -1.53 -3.07
CA VAL A 51 11.25 -2.93 -2.64
C VAL A 51 12.48 -3.42 -1.87
N TRP A 52 13.67 -3.18 -2.40
CA TRP A 52 14.92 -3.62 -1.76
C TRP A 52 15.19 -2.83 -0.47
N PHE A 53 14.97 -1.52 -0.50
CA PHE A 53 15.08 -0.64 0.66
C PHE A 53 14.09 -1.06 1.77
N GLY A 54 12.82 -1.29 1.43
CA GLY A 54 11.81 -1.77 2.37
C GLY A 54 12.16 -3.13 2.96
N GLY A 55 12.62 -4.08 2.13
CA GLY A 55 13.10 -5.38 2.60
C GLY A 55 14.30 -5.27 3.54
N SER A 56 15.28 -4.41 3.22
CA SER A 56 16.43 -4.15 4.09
C SER A 56 16.02 -3.53 5.42
N MET A 57 15.06 -2.61 5.43
CA MET A 57 14.55 -2.02 6.67
C MET A 57 13.82 -3.07 7.52
N LEU A 58 12.91 -3.84 6.91
CA LEU A 58 12.14 -4.87 7.61
C LEU A 58 13.03 -5.98 8.16
N ALA A 59 14.01 -6.45 7.39
CA ALA A 59 14.95 -7.49 7.85
C ALA A 59 15.88 -7.02 8.98
N SER A 60 15.99 -5.71 9.19
CA SER A 60 16.79 -5.13 10.27
C SER A 60 16.03 -5.04 11.60
N THR A 61 14.72 -5.32 11.63
CA THR A 61 13.94 -5.29 12.87
C THR A 61 13.94 -6.67 13.56
N PRO A 62 13.86 -6.73 14.91
CA PRO A 62 13.83 -8.01 15.63
C PRO A 62 12.64 -8.91 15.24
N GLU A 63 11.50 -8.32 14.89
CA GLU A 63 10.27 -9.02 14.53
C GLU A 63 10.44 -9.89 13.28
N PHE A 64 11.37 -9.52 12.38
CA PHE A 64 11.66 -10.29 11.18
C PHE A 64 12.03 -11.75 11.52
N TYR A 65 12.89 -11.95 12.51
CA TYR A 65 13.32 -13.29 12.91
C TYR A 65 12.20 -14.11 13.55
N GLN A 66 11.18 -13.46 14.12
CA GLN A 66 10.04 -14.14 14.74
C GLN A 66 9.06 -14.69 13.68
N VAL A 67 8.96 -14.03 12.53
CA VAL A 67 8.04 -14.42 11.46
C VAL A 67 8.69 -15.28 10.37
N CYS A 68 10.02 -15.39 10.36
CA CYS A 68 10.73 -16.26 9.42
C CYS A 68 10.46 -17.74 9.69
N HIS A 69 10.25 -18.50 8.62
CA HIS A 69 10.26 -19.95 8.68
C HIS A 69 11.68 -20.46 8.93
N THR A 70 11.86 -21.22 10.02
CA THR A 70 13.15 -21.83 10.33
C THR A 70 13.40 -23.06 9.46
N LYS A 71 14.67 -23.42 9.28
CA LYS A 71 15.04 -24.67 8.60
C LYS A 71 14.42 -25.90 9.28
N ALA A 72 14.43 -25.93 10.62
CA ALA A 72 13.84 -27.02 11.39
C ALA A 72 12.33 -27.16 11.14
N ALA A 73 11.59 -26.04 11.12
CA ALA A 73 10.16 -26.06 10.80
C ALA A 73 9.89 -26.53 9.36
N TYR A 74 10.74 -26.16 8.40
CA TYR A 74 10.63 -26.63 7.02
C TYR A 74 10.86 -28.14 6.91
N GLU A 75 11.81 -28.69 7.66
CA GLU A 75 12.08 -30.13 7.69
C GLU A 75 10.96 -30.92 8.37
N GLU A 76 10.31 -30.35 9.40
CA GLU A 76 9.22 -30.99 10.15
C GLU A 76 7.86 -30.92 9.42
N TYR A 77 7.48 -29.75 8.91
CA TYR A 77 6.15 -29.49 8.34
C TYR A 77 6.15 -29.47 6.79
N GLY A 78 7.32 -29.46 6.17
CA GLY A 78 7.50 -29.44 4.72
C GLY A 78 7.37 -28.06 4.06
N PRO A 79 7.48 -27.99 2.73
CA PRO A 79 7.47 -26.73 1.97
C PRO A 79 6.14 -25.97 1.98
N SER A 80 5.08 -26.56 2.53
CA SER A 80 3.76 -25.95 2.64
C SER A 80 3.81 -24.66 3.47
N ILE A 81 4.66 -24.59 4.50
CA ILE A 81 4.79 -23.43 5.39
C ILE A 81 5.24 -22.18 4.63
N CYS A 82 6.10 -22.33 3.61
CA CYS A 82 6.61 -21.22 2.81
C CYS A 82 5.59 -20.62 1.84
N ARG A 83 4.41 -21.23 1.68
CA ARG A 83 3.34 -20.70 0.81
C ARG A 83 2.66 -19.45 1.39
N HIS A 84 2.79 -19.23 2.69
CA HIS A 84 2.31 -18.05 3.38
C HIS A 84 3.41 -17.50 4.29
N ASN A 85 3.71 -16.20 4.16
CA ASN A 85 4.65 -15.50 5.01
C ASN A 85 3.87 -14.37 5.71
N PRO A 86 3.76 -14.38 7.04
CA PRO A 86 3.02 -13.36 7.78
C PRO A 86 3.55 -11.95 7.47
N VAL A 87 2.63 -11.00 7.28
CA VAL A 87 2.99 -9.58 7.19
C VAL A 87 3.25 -9.05 8.60
N PHE A 88 4.30 -8.24 8.75
CA PHE A 88 4.72 -7.64 10.02
C PHE A 88 5.19 -6.19 9.81
N GLY A 89 5.48 -5.47 10.90
CA GLY A 89 5.93 -4.06 10.84
C GLY A 89 4.81 -3.03 10.74
N THR A 90 3.55 -3.45 10.83
CA THR A 90 2.37 -2.58 10.78
C THR A 90 1.48 -2.65 12.03
N MET A 91 1.89 -3.37 13.09
CA MET A 91 1.13 -3.39 14.33
C MET A 91 1.54 -2.22 15.23
N THR A 92 0.61 -1.29 15.40
CA THR A 92 0.38 -0.49 16.62
C THR A 92 0.32 -1.37 17.86
#